data_AF-K0VJM2-F1
#
_entry.id   AF-K0VJM2-F1
#
_cell.length_a   1.000
_cell.length_b   1.000
_cell.length_c   1.000
_cell.angle_alpha   90.00
_cell.angle_beta   90.00
_cell.angle_gamma   90.00
#
_symmetry.space_group_name_H-M   'P 1'
#
loop_
_entity.id
_entity.type
_entity.pdbx_description
1 polymer ?
#
loop_
_entity_poly.entity_id
_entity_poly.type
_entity_poly.pdbx_seq_one_letter_code
_entity_poly.pdbx_strand_id
1 'polypeptide(L)'
;MSDLCTPTFSGLAERLGFSCDTAGGLVEFRNPFGLENWTLPVLELTVIAGAILALVYAIVRLRRHNDPTNLVLWFGAIAYLLIIEPPLYFPGAFGIAEHVDTMFAHNVFTVDFLWGRLPLYILAIYPMMATVAYEIVRILGVFRRRGVLVGAVCVGFVHHAFYEIFDHLGPQLRWWEWTLDHPMNQPFFDSVPLPSVVVFAALWPMSLAFCVQLFVGRHVQDGKTFTGWQIVGRTIVVGVLASIGTAVLPLPATLAASISGSTTVGGFVYAAELVVLTVVAIPVLFGQWSSLRKDGDPATVRYSNPLILRYAAVYLVVMTVLWLTALPAYFGAVDGVTADGDPVGSLAYTVICVVVAGLSIAAAATVNPADVREQEAAVGSGASAARE
;
A
#
# COMPACT_ATOMS: atom_id res chain seq x y z
N MET A 1 -1.75 -10.48 -35.10
CA MET A 1 -2.11 -10.00 -33.75
C MET A 1 -1.54 -11.01 -32.78
N SER A 2 -0.72 -10.59 -31.82
CA SER A 2 -0.27 -11.52 -30.79
C SER A 2 -1.50 -12.01 -30.02
N ASP A 3 -1.55 -13.28 -29.61
CA ASP A 3 -2.63 -13.79 -28.74
C ASP A 3 -2.71 -13.06 -27.39
N LEU A 4 -1.82 -12.08 -27.15
CA LEU A 4 -1.69 -11.29 -25.94
C LEU A 4 -2.40 -9.92 -26.02
N CYS A 5 -2.79 -9.41 -27.20
CA CYS A 5 -3.65 -8.23 -27.26
C CYS A 5 -5.12 -8.62 -27.46
N THR A 6 -5.78 -8.88 -26.34
CA THR A 6 -7.23 -9.12 -26.33
C THR A 6 -7.99 -7.82 -26.63
N PRO A 7 -9.22 -7.89 -27.17
CA PRO A 7 -10.02 -6.69 -27.48
C PRO A 7 -10.16 -5.73 -26.30
N THR A 8 -10.40 -6.26 -25.10
CA THR A 8 -10.52 -5.47 -23.86
C THR A 8 -9.21 -4.76 -23.52
N PHE A 9 -8.07 -5.45 -23.61
CA PHE A 9 -6.77 -4.83 -23.36
C PHE A 9 -6.42 -3.78 -24.42
N SER A 10 -6.75 -4.02 -25.70
CA SER A 10 -6.57 -3.03 -26.77
C SER A 10 -7.33 -1.75 -26.46
N GLY A 11 -8.60 -1.85 -26.05
CA GLY A 11 -9.41 -0.68 -25.72
C GLY A 11 -8.89 0.10 -24.51
N LEU A 12 -8.39 -0.59 -23.48
CA LEU A 12 -7.76 0.06 -22.33
C LEU A 12 -6.44 0.75 -22.73
N ALA A 13 -5.59 0.07 -23.51
CA ALA A 13 -4.32 0.62 -23.97
C ALA A 13 -4.52 1.91 -24.79
N GLU A 14 -5.47 1.91 -25.72
CA GLU A 14 -5.80 3.08 -26.54
C GLU A 14 -6.19 4.30 -25.71
N ARG A 15 -7.02 4.10 -24.67
CA ARG A 15 -7.44 5.19 -23.76
C ARG A 15 -6.31 5.68 -22.85
N LEU A 16 -5.36 4.81 -22.52
CA LEU A 16 -4.14 5.15 -21.80
C LEU A 16 -3.06 5.81 -22.69
N GLY A 17 -3.26 5.86 -24.02
CA GLY A 17 -2.36 6.53 -24.96
C GLY A 17 -1.28 5.63 -25.56
N PHE A 18 -1.40 4.30 -25.48
CA PHE A 18 -0.43 3.38 -26.08
C PHE A 18 -1.09 2.24 -26.88
N SER A 19 -0.32 1.53 -27.69
CA SER A 19 -0.83 0.38 -28.46
C SER A 19 -0.24 -0.92 -27.94
N CYS A 20 -1.11 -1.86 -27.58
CA CYS A 20 -0.75 -3.23 -27.21
C CYS A 20 -0.03 -4.01 -28.33
N ASP A 21 -0.22 -3.64 -29.60
CA ASP A 21 0.45 -4.28 -30.74
C ASP A 21 1.95 -3.95 -30.77
N THR A 22 2.30 -2.79 -30.19
CA THR A 22 3.68 -2.27 -30.13
C THR A 22 4.28 -2.29 -28.73
N ALA A 23 3.46 -2.51 -27.70
CA ALA A 23 3.91 -2.64 -26.32
C ALA A 23 4.82 -3.87 -26.20
N GLY A 24 6.10 -3.62 -25.96
CA GLY A 24 7.25 -4.36 -26.46
C GLY A 24 7.33 -5.85 -26.12
N GLY A 25 8.22 -6.21 -25.20
CA GLY A 25 8.61 -7.61 -24.92
C GLY A 25 8.55 -7.95 -23.43
N LEU A 26 9.32 -8.96 -23.00
CA LEU A 26 9.40 -9.33 -21.59
C LEU A 26 9.89 -8.19 -20.69
N VAL A 27 10.76 -7.33 -21.22
CA VAL A 27 11.28 -6.11 -20.57
C VAL A 27 11.37 -5.02 -21.63
N GLU A 28 10.97 -3.80 -21.28
CA GLU A 28 11.07 -2.62 -22.14
C GLU A 28 11.55 -1.40 -21.37
N PHE A 29 12.29 -0.53 -22.06
CA PHE A 29 12.81 0.73 -21.51
C PHE A 29 12.34 1.89 -22.37
N ARG A 30 11.70 2.88 -21.75
CA ARG A 30 11.22 4.11 -22.39
C ARG A 30 12.00 5.33 -21.89
N ASN A 31 11.97 6.41 -22.67
CA ASN A 31 12.51 7.69 -22.22
C ASN A 31 11.51 8.33 -21.25
N PRO A 32 11.90 8.69 -20.00
CA PRO A 32 10.99 9.29 -19.03
C PRO A 32 10.39 10.63 -19.49
N PHE A 33 11.03 11.33 -20.43
CA PHE A 33 10.54 12.59 -21.00
C PHE A 33 9.58 12.39 -22.19
N GLY A 34 9.39 11.16 -22.64
CA GLY A 34 8.48 10.80 -23.72
C GLY A 34 7.26 10.00 -23.26
N LEU A 35 7.01 9.94 -21.95
CA LEU A 35 5.82 9.30 -21.38
C LEU A 35 4.58 10.17 -21.62
N GLU A 36 3.40 9.55 -21.59
CA GLU A 36 2.11 10.16 -21.94
C GLU A 36 1.83 11.47 -21.17
N ASN A 37 2.23 11.53 -19.91
CA ASN A 37 2.17 12.75 -19.12
C ASN A 37 3.29 12.84 -18.09
N TRP A 38 3.54 14.05 -17.60
CA TRP A 38 4.65 14.35 -16.69
C TRP A 38 4.49 13.71 -15.29
N THR A 39 3.30 13.25 -14.92
CA THR A 39 3.06 12.66 -13.59
C THR A 39 3.54 11.22 -13.50
N LEU A 40 3.60 10.49 -14.63
CA LEU A 40 4.12 9.12 -14.72
C LEU A 40 5.56 9.00 -14.17
N PRO A 41 6.56 9.77 -14.67
CA PRO A 41 7.93 9.68 -14.14
C PRO A 41 8.05 10.17 -12.69
N VAL A 42 7.18 11.11 -12.25
CA VAL A 42 7.16 11.59 -10.86
C VAL A 42 6.68 10.48 -9.91
N LEU A 43 5.59 9.80 -10.27
CA LEU A 43 5.08 8.66 -9.52
C LEU A 43 6.12 7.53 -9.47
N GLU A 44 6.65 7.14 -10.63
CA GLU A 44 7.62 6.05 -10.74
C GLU A 44 8.85 6.31 -9.88
N LEU A 45 9.44 7.51 -9.98
CA LEU A 45 10.60 7.87 -9.17
C LEU A 45 10.28 7.84 -7.67
N THR A 46 9.13 8.38 -7.27
CA THR A 46 8.71 8.43 -5.86
C THR A 46 8.63 7.03 -5.28
N VAL A 47 7.94 6.12 -5.99
CA VAL A 47 7.69 4.75 -5.54
C VAL A 47 8.96 3.89 -5.57
N ILE A 48 9.74 3.95 -6.65
CA ILE A 48 10.98 3.17 -6.77
C ILE A 48 12.01 3.62 -5.72
N ALA A 49 12.18 4.93 -5.52
CA ALA A 49 13.08 5.45 -4.48
C ALA A 49 12.67 4.95 -3.09
N GLY A 50 11.36 4.92 -2.80
CA GLY A 50 10.80 4.35 -1.58
C GLY A 50 11.10 2.87 -1.40
N ALA A 51 10.90 2.07 -2.44
CA ALA A 51 11.17 0.63 -2.41
C ALA A 51 12.67 0.32 -2.18
N ILE A 52 13.56 1.08 -2.83
CA ILE A 52 15.01 0.97 -2.63
C ILE A 52 15.37 1.36 -1.20
N LEU A 53 14.83 2.48 -0.70
CA LEU A 53 15.07 2.94 0.66
C LEU A 53 14.55 1.93 1.71
N ALA A 54 13.39 1.32 1.47
CA ALA A 54 12.85 0.24 2.30
C ALA A 54 13.73 -1.02 2.28
N LEU A 55 14.28 -1.39 1.12
CA LEU A 55 15.21 -2.53 1.00
C LEU A 55 16.53 -2.25 1.72
N VAL A 56 17.13 -1.08 1.50
CA VAL A 56 18.35 -0.64 2.20
C VAL A 56 18.12 -0.66 3.70
N TYR A 57 16.98 -0.13 4.16
CA TYR A 57 16.57 -0.19 5.55
C TYR A 57 16.50 -1.63 6.08
N ALA A 58 15.82 -2.53 5.36
CA ALA A 58 15.70 -3.94 5.73
C ALA A 58 17.06 -4.64 5.86
N ILE A 59 17.97 -4.39 4.91
CA ILE A 59 19.33 -4.95 4.92
C ILE A 59 20.14 -4.40 6.10
N VAL A 60 20.10 -3.09 6.33
CA VAL A 60 20.80 -2.45 7.46
C VAL A 60 20.28 -2.99 8.78
N ARG A 61 18.97 -3.17 8.91
CA ARG A 61 18.34 -3.69 10.11
C ARG A 61 18.73 -5.14 10.40
N LEU A 62 18.75 -6.00 9.38
CA LEU A 62 19.28 -7.36 9.52
C LEU A 62 20.74 -7.34 9.96
N ARG A 63 21.59 -6.53 9.32
CA ARG A 63 23.04 -6.51 9.63
C ARG A 63 23.37 -5.93 11.01
N ARG A 64 22.64 -4.90 11.46
CA ARG A 64 22.94 -4.18 12.72
C ARG A 64 22.19 -4.72 13.93
N HIS A 65 20.99 -5.27 13.72
CA HIS A 65 20.10 -5.69 14.80
C HIS A 65 19.73 -7.18 14.73
N ASN A 66 20.30 -7.92 13.77
CA ASN A 66 19.98 -9.32 13.50
C ASN A 66 18.47 -9.58 13.34
N ASP A 67 17.77 -8.59 12.78
CA ASP A 67 16.32 -8.60 12.66
C ASP A 67 15.92 -8.66 11.16
N PRO A 68 15.54 -9.85 10.66
CA PRO A 68 15.14 -10.04 9.27
C PRO A 68 13.69 -9.64 8.97
N THR A 69 12.92 -9.12 9.92
CA THR A 69 11.48 -8.92 9.77
C THR A 69 11.13 -8.03 8.57
N ASN A 70 11.86 -6.93 8.36
CA ASN A 70 11.62 -6.06 7.20
C ASN A 70 12.08 -6.68 5.87
N LEU A 71 13.07 -7.58 5.90
CA LEU A 71 13.52 -8.28 4.71
C LEU A 71 12.46 -9.28 4.26
N VAL A 72 11.88 -10.01 5.22
CA VAL A 72 10.76 -10.93 4.97
C VAL A 72 9.50 -10.18 4.55
N LEU A 73 9.23 -8.99 5.13
CA LEU A 73 8.14 -8.13 4.69
C LEU A 73 8.32 -7.69 3.22
N TRP A 74 9.50 -7.19 2.87
CA TRP A 74 9.81 -6.69 1.53
C TRP A 74 9.70 -7.79 0.47
N PHE A 75 10.40 -8.91 0.65
CA PHE A 75 10.34 -10.01 -0.32
C PHE A 75 9.03 -10.81 -0.24
N GLY A 76 8.35 -10.81 0.92
CA GLY A 76 7.02 -11.40 1.05
C GLY A 76 5.97 -10.63 0.24
N ALA A 77 6.06 -9.30 0.19
CA ALA A 77 5.23 -8.47 -0.67
C ALA A 77 5.49 -8.73 -2.16
N ILE A 78 6.75 -8.92 -2.56
CA ILE A 78 7.10 -9.33 -3.94
C ILE A 78 6.56 -10.73 -4.26
N ALA A 79 6.71 -11.69 -3.34
CA ALA A 79 6.19 -13.04 -3.53
C ALA A 79 4.66 -13.05 -3.67
N TYR A 80 3.97 -12.23 -2.87
CA TYR A 80 2.53 -12.00 -3.01
C TYR A 80 2.16 -11.50 -4.41
N LEU A 81 2.84 -10.44 -4.87
CA LEU A 81 2.61 -9.84 -6.18
C LEU A 81 2.77 -10.88 -7.30
N LEU A 82 3.86 -11.65 -7.26
CA LEU A 82 4.15 -12.67 -8.28
C LEU A 82 3.15 -13.83 -8.29
N ILE A 83 2.37 -14.01 -7.22
CA ILE A 83 1.30 -15.00 -7.16
C ILE A 83 -0.01 -14.44 -7.73
N ILE A 84 -0.33 -13.17 -7.44
CA ILE A 84 -1.64 -12.58 -7.76
C ILE A 84 -1.66 -11.86 -9.11
N GLU A 85 -0.63 -11.10 -9.47
CA GLU A 85 -0.64 -10.26 -10.68
C GLU A 85 -0.62 -11.04 -12.01
N PRO A 86 0.20 -12.11 -12.19
CA PRO A 86 0.24 -12.78 -13.49
C PRO A 86 -1.12 -13.34 -13.95
N PRO A 87 -1.94 -13.97 -13.07
CA PRO A 87 -3.31 -14.33 -13.40
C PRO A 87 -4.20 -13.16 -13.81
N LEU A 88 -4.03 -11.99 -13.19
CA LEU A 88 -4.82 -10.78 -13.49
C LEU A 88 -4.46 -10.18 -14.86
N TYR A 89 -3.19 -10.26 -15.26
CA TYR A 89 -2.72 -9.73 -16.54
C TYR A 89 -2.87 -10.68 -17.71
N PHE A 90 -2.85 -12.00 -17.48
CA PHE A 90 -2.91 -13.02 -18.53
C PHE A 90 -3.99 -14.07 -18.29
N PRO A 91 -5.27 -13.68 -18.11
CA PRO A 91 -6.32 -14.64 -17.79
C PRO A 91 -6.43 -15.78 -18.82
N GLY A 92 -6.16 -15.50 -20.10
CA GLY A 92 -6.09 -16.52 -21.16
C GLY A 92 -4.97 -17.55 -20.99
N ALA A 93 -3.77 -17.13 -20.58
CA ALA A 93 -2.64 -18.04 -20.36
C ALA A 93 -2.85 -18.95 -19.13
N PHE A 94 -3.66 -18.49 -18.18
CA PHE A 94 -4.03 -19.27 -16.99
C PHE A 94 -5.33 -20.07 -17.16
N GLY A 95 -5.92 -20.09 -18.37
CA GLY A 95 -7.14 -20.85 -18.66
C GLY A 95 -8.41 -20.33 -17.96
N ILE A 96 -8.38 -19.08 -17.48
CA ILE A 96 -9.50 -18.43 -16.79
C ILE A 96 -10.20 -17.38 -17.67
N ALA A 97 -9.81 -17.23 -18.94
CA ALA A 97 -10.40 -16.24 -19.87
C ALA A 97 -11.91 -16.39 -20.10
N GLU A 98 -12.48 -17.59 -19.95
CA GLU A 98 -13.94 -17.78 -20.02
C GLU A 98 -14.67 -17.25 -18.78
N HIS A 99 -13.94 -16.94 -17.70
CA HIS A 99 -14.48 -16.57 -16.39
C HIS A 99 -14.00 -15.19 -15.89
N VAL A 100 -12.86 -14.70 -16.39
CA VAL A 100 -12.19 -13.45 -15.97
C VAL A 100 -11.56 -12.81 -17.20
N ASP A 101 -11.97 -11.58 -17.53
CA ASP A 101 -11.31 -10.78 -18.58
C ASP A 101 -10.25 -9.87 -17.93
N THR A 102 -9.52 -9.10 -18.74
CA THR A 102 -8.54 -8.12 -18.24
C THR A 102 -9.23 -7.18 -17.25
N MET A 103 -8.83 -7.21 -15.97
CA MET A 103 -9.48 -6.42 -14.91
C MET A 103 -9.11 -4.94 -14.96
N PHE A 104 -7.88 -4.64 -15.37
CA PHE A 104 -7.34 -3.30 -15.52
C PHE A 104 -6.08 -3.34 -16.40
N ALA A 105 -5.64 -2.18 -16.85
CA ALA A 105 -4.35 -2.00 -17.50
C ALA A 105 -3.62 -0.82 -16.88
N HIS A 106 -2.32 -0.95 -16.66
CA HIS A 106 -1.46 0.18 -16.36
C HIS A 106 -1.07 0.92 -17.63
N ASN A 107 -0.78 2.21 -17.49
CA ASN A 107 -0.03 2.91 -18.53
C ASN A 107 1.41 2.37 -18.59
N VAL A 108 2.14 2.73 -19.64
CA VAL A 108 3.54 2.35 -19.82
C VAL A 108 4.46 3.39 -19.18
N PHE A 109 5.42 2.92 -18.41
CA PHE A 109 6.36 3.75 -17.64
C PHE A 109 7.78 3.64 -18.22
N THR A 110 8.79 4.15 -17.51
CA THR A 110 10.18 4.07 -17.98
C THR A 110 10.65 2.62 -18.06
N VAL A 111 10.25 1.78 -17.11
CA VAL A 111 10.59 0.36 -17.10
C VAL A 111 9.33 -0.47 -16.97
N ASP A 112 9.05 -1.28 -18.00
CA ASP A 112 7.90 -2.17 -18.03
C ASP A 112 8.33 -3.62 -18.25
N PHE A 113 7.54 -4.53 -17.68
CA PHE A 113 7.65 -5.96 -17.87
C PHE A 113 6.38 -6.50 -18.55
N LEU A 114 6.49 -7.74 -19.04
CA LEU A 114 5.35 -8.54 -19.49
C LEU A 114 4.50 -7.84 -20.57
N TRP A 115 5.14 -7.37 -21.65
CA TRP A 115 4.48 -6.72 -22.80
C TRP A 115 3.66 -5.48 -22.40
N GLY A 116 4.24 -4.64 -21.53
CA GLY A 116 3.63 -3.37 -21.10
C GLY A 116 2.50 -3.53 -20.07
N ARG A 117 2.44 -4.67 -19.36
CA ARG A 117 1.37 -4.96 -18.39
C ARG A 117 1.80 -4.78 -16.94
N LEU A 118 3.09 -4.94 -16.65
CA LEU A 118 3.63 -4.83 -15.29
C LEU A 118 4.75 -3.78 -15.24
N PRO A 119 4.41 -2.51 -14.95
CA PRO A 119 5.40 -1.47 -14.72
C PRO A 119 6.27 -1.75 -13.48
N LEU A 120 7.53 -1.33 -13.49
CA LEU A 120 8.44 -1.49 -12.35
C LEU A 120 7.93 -0.77 -11.10
N TYR A 121 7.22 0.35 -11.24
CA TYR A 121 6.66 1.05 -10.08
C TYR A 121 5.61 0.19 -9.34
N ILE A 122 4.86 -0.67 -10.05
CA ILE A 122 3.93 -1.61 -9.41
C ILE A 122 4.70 -2.66 -8.62
N LEU A 123 5.77 -3.23 -9.17
CA LEU A 123 6.65 -4.11 -8.39
C LEU A 123 7.19 -3.42 -7.12
N ALA A 124 7.48 -2.13 -7.21
CA ALA A 124 8.02 -1.34 -6.12
C ALA A 124 6.97 -0.88 -5.09
N ILE A 125 5.71 -0.62 -5.48
CA ILE A 125 4.70 -0.03 -4.58
C ILE A 125 4.33 -0.96 -3.44
N TYR A 126 4.23 -2.27 -3.72
CA TYR A 126 3.88 -3.30 -2.74
C TYR A 126 4.83 -3.33 -1.54
N PRO A 127 6.15 -3.59 -1.71
CA PRO A 127 7.07 -3.61 -0.58
C PRO A 127 7.26 -2.22 0.04
N MET A 128 7.17 -1.15 -0.75
CA MET A 128 7.31 0.23 -0.27
C MET A 128 6.18 0.57 0.72
N MET A 129 4.93 0.44 0.28
CA MET A 129 3.76 0.83 1.07
C MET A 129 3.56 -0.07 2.28
N ALA A 130 3.75 -1.39 2.10
CA ALA A 130 3.73 -2.34 3.21
C ALA A 130 4.77 -1.98 4.27
N THR A 131 5.98 -1.56 3.88
CA THR A 131 7.00 -1.11 4.83
C THR A 131 6.60 0.16 5.56
N VAL A 132 6.09 1.18 4.85
CA VAL A 132 5.64 2.43 5.47
C VAL A 132 4.59 2.17 6.56
N ALA A 133 3.53 1.44 6.20
CA ALA A 133 2.45 1.16 7.14
C ALA A 133 2.92 0.29 8.33
N TYR A 134 3.71 -0.75 8.05
CA TYR A 134 4.24 -1.64 9.07
C TYR A 134 5.13 -0.92 10.08
N GLU A 135 6.02 -0.05 9.60
CA GLU A 135 6.95 0.69 10.45
C GLU A 135 6.22 1.68 11.37
N ILE A 136 5.22 2.39 10.86
CA ILE A 136 4.39 3.29 11.69
C ILE A 136 3.75 2.52 12.85
N VAL A 137 3.11 1.39 12.57
CA VAL A 137 2.44 0.56 13.58
C VAL A 137 3.44 -0.06 14.57
N ARG A 138 4.63 -0.42 14.10
CA ARG A 138 5.69 -0.95 14.95
C ARG A 138 6.31 0.11 15.86
N ILE A 139 6.51 1.33 15.38
CA ILE A 139 6.99 2.47 16.17
C ILE A 139 6.01 2.76 17.31
N LEU A 140 4.71 2.70 17.01
CA LEU A 140 3.64 2.82 18.01
C LEU A 140 3.53 1.60 18.95
N GLY A 141 4.39 0.59 18.80
CA GLY A 141 4.51 -0.54 19.73
C GLY A 141 3.31 -1.48 19.75
N VAL A 142 2.41 -1.40 18.77
CA VAL A 142 1.12 -2.13 18.77
C VAL A 142 1.37 -3.64 18.81
N PHE A 143 2.25 -4.16 17.95
CA PHE A 143 2.54 -5.60 17.91
C PHE A 143 2.98 -6.18 19.26
N ARG A 144 3.77 -5.43 20.02
CA ARG A 144 4.31 -5.86 21.31
C ARG A 144 3.28 -5.74 22.43
N ARG A 145 2.47 -4.67 22.45
CA ARG A 145 1.53 -4.38 23.55
C ARG A 145 0.11 -4.92 23.32
N ARG A 146 -0.28 -5.17 22.07
CA ARG A 146 -1.64 -5.58 21.66
C ARG A 146 -1.66 -6.88 20.85
N GLY A 147 -0.49 -7.42 20.50
CA GLY A 147 -0.36 -8.70 19.80
C GLY A 147 -0.40 -8.60 18.28
N VAL A 148 -0.17 -9.75 17.65
CA VAL A 148 0.06 -9.89 16.20
C VAL A 148 -1.17 -9.51 15.38
N LEU A 149 -2.36 -10.02 15.74
CA LEU A 149 -3.59 -9.78 15.00
C LEU A 149 -4.01 -8.30 15.01
N VAL A 150 -4.03 -7.69 16.20
CA VAL A 150 -4.41 -6.28 16.35
C VAL A 150 -3.41 -5.37 15.63
N GLY A 151 -2.11 -5.68 15.72
CA GLY A 151 -1.10 -4.96 14.95
C GLY A 151 -1.30 -5.10 13.43
N ALA A 152 -1.66 -6.28 12.95
CA ALA A 152 -1.94 -6.50 11.53
C ALA A 152 -3.16 -5.69 11.04
N VAL A 153 -4.25 -5.64 11.83
CA VAL A 153 -5.41 -4.78 11.55
C VAL A 153 -4.99 -3.31 11.46
N CYS A 154 -4.14 -2.85 12.38
CA CYS A 154 -3.61 -1.49 12.33
C CYS A 154 -2.74 -1.24 11.09
N VAL A 155 -1.96 -2.24 10.63
CA VAL A 155 -1.18 -2.10 9.39
C VAL A 155 -2.09 -2.00 8.18
N GLY A 156 -3.15 -2.81 8.11
CA GLY A 156 -4.16 -2.69 7.06
C GLY A 156 -4.77 -1.31 7.01
N PHE A 157 -5.20 -0.78 8.17
CA PHE A 157 -5.77 0.56 8.28
C PHE A 157 -4.80 1.69 7.88
N VAL A 158 -3.53 1.62 8.30
CA VAL A 158 -2.55 2.64 7.93
C VAL A 158 -2.21 2.53 6.44
N HIS A 159 -1.98 1.32 5.92
CA HIS A 159 -1.71 1.10 4.49
C HIS A 159 -2.83 1.66 3.62
N HIS A 160 -4.07 1.34 3.98
CA HIS A 160 -5.28 1.86 3.36
C HIS A 160 -5.22 3.38 3.19
N ALA A 161 -4.96 4.10 4.28
CA ALA A 161 -4.93 5.56 4.25
C ALA A 161 -3.85 6.14 3.31
N PHE A 162 -2.73 5.47 3.09
CA PHE A 162 -1.72 5.93 2.13
C PHE A 162 -2.03 5.49 0.69
N TYR A 163 -2.57 4.28 0.54
CA TYR A 163 -2.84 3.66 -0.75
C TYR A 163 -3.99 4.37 -1.48
N GLU A 164 -5.08 4.66 -0.78
CA GLU A 164 -6.27 5.28 -1.39
C GLU A 164 -6.05 6.69 -1.94
N ILE A 165 -5.05 7.42 -1.42
CA ILE A 165 -4.67 8.73 -1.96
C ILE A 165 -4.13 8.56 -3.38
N PHE A 166 -3.38 7.48 -3.62
CA PHE A 166 -2.86 7.11 -4.92
C PHE A 166 -3.96 6.49 -5.78
N ASP A 167 -4.76 5.57 -5.23
CA ASP A 167 -5.73 4.77 -6.00
C ASP A 167 -6.86 5.64 -6.59
N HIS A 168 -7.37 6.62 -5.82
CA HIS A 168 -8.40 7.54 -6.30
C HIS A 168 -7.90 8.63 -7.26
N LEU A 169 -6.58 8.78 -7.42
CA LEU A 169 -5.98 9.74 -8.35
C LEU A 169 -5.57 9.10 -9.66
N GLY A 170 -5.16 7.83 -9.63
CA GLY A 170 -4.57 7.14 -10.77
C GLY A 170 -5.42 7.12 -12.04
N PRO A 171 -6.73 6.81 -11.97
CA PRO A 171 -7.59 6.84 -13.16
C PRO A 171 -7.65 8.22 -13.81
N GLN A 172 -7.76 9.30 -13.00
CA GLN A 172 -7.82 10.67 -13.50
C GLN A 172 -6.51 11.10 -14.18
N LEU A 173 -5.36 10.61 -13.71
CA LEU A 173 -4.03 10.92 -14.28
C LEU A 173 -3.52 9.88 -15.28
N ARG A 174 -4.38 8.94 -15.70
CA ARG A 174 -4.06 7.84 -16.62
C ARG A 174 -2.85 7.03 -16.19
N TRP A 175 -2.72 6.75 -14.90
CA TRP A 175 -1.70 5.82 -14.39
C TRP A 175 -2.12 4.37 -14.65
N TRP A 176 -3.42 4.11 -14.55
CA TRP A 176 -4.07 2.87 -14.97
C TRP A 176 -5.54 3.12 -15.22
N GLU A 177 -6.21 2.15 -15.82
CA GLU A 177 -7.63 2.17 -16.07
C GLU A 177 -8.28 0.83 -15.70
N TRP A 178 -9.44 0.90 -15.07
CA TRP A 178 -10.25 -0.26 -14.70
C TRP A 178 -11.22 -0.65 -15.81
N THR A 179 -11.42 -1.96 -15.99
CA THR A 179 -12.52 -2.46 -16.84
C THR A 179 -13.85 -2.29 -16.11
N LEU A 180 -14.69 -1.36 -16.59
CA LEU A 180 -15.91 -0.95 -15.91
C LEU A 180 -16.93 -2.10 -15.75
N ASP A 181 -17.10 -2.92 -16.77
CA ASP A 181 -18.10 -4.00 -16.76
C ASP A 181 -17.60 -5.31 -16.13
N HIS A 182 -16.38 -5.33 -15.59
CA HIS A 182 -15.81 -6.54 -15.01
C HIS A 182 -16.47 -6.89 -13.66
N PRO A 183 -17.03 -8.10 -13.47
CA PRO A 183 -17.74 -8.45 -12.23
C PRO A 183 -16.92 -8.29 -10.95
N MET A 184 -15.61 -8.58 -11.01
CA MET A 184 -14.71 -8.42 -9.85
C MET A 184 -14.38 -6.95 -9.52
N ASN A 185 -14.66 -6.01 -10.43
CA ASN A 185 -14.49 -4.57 -10.18
C ASN A 185 -15.74 -3.94 -9.55
N GLN A 186 -16.84 -4.70 -9.47
CA GLN A 186 -18.12 -4.18 -9.00
C GLN A 186 -18.33 -4.44 -7.49
N PRO A 187 -18.96 -3.50 -6.76
CA PRO A 187 -19.34 -2.17 -7.20
C PRO A 187 -18.16 -1.19 -7.20
N PHE A 188 -18.28 -0.09 -7.94
CA PHE A 188 -17.35 1.02 -7.88
C PHE A 188 -17.67 2.00 -6.75
N PHE A 189 -16.62 2.58 -6.17
CA PHE A 189 -16.64 3.77 -5.33
C PHE A 189 -16.00 4.92 -6.13
N ASP A 190 -16.84 5.75 -6.74
CA ASP A 190 -16.42 6.72 -7.77
C ASP A 190 -15.61 5.99 -8.87
N SER A 191 -14.40 6.42 -9.22
CA SER A 191 -13.57 5.77 -10.24
C SER A 191 -12.87 4.47 -9.80
N VAL A 192 -12.99 4.05 -8.55
CA VAL A 192 -12.19 2.95 -7.98
C VAL A 192 -13.08 1.77 -7.55
N PRO A 193 -12.79 0.53 -7.95
CA PRO A 193 -13.51 -0.65 -7.46
C PRO A 193 -13.50 -0.74 -5.93
N LEU A 194 -14.66 -0.88 -5.30
CA LEU A 194 -14.74 -1.10 -3.86
C LEU A 194 -13.99 -2.36 -3.38
N PRO A 195 -13.93 -3.47 -4.16
CA PRO A 195 -13.02 -4.57 -3.87
C PRO A 195 -11.55 -4.14 -3.82
N SER A 196 -11.10 -3.17 -4.63
CA SER A 196 -9.74 -2.61 -4.54
C SER A 196 -9.53 -1.88 -3.21
N VAL A 197 -10.44 -0.96 -2.89
CA VAL A 197 -10.45 -0.17 -1.66
C VAL A 197 -10.38 -1.04 -0.40
N VAL A 198 -10.93 -2.25 -0.42
CA VAL A 198 -10.92 -3.14 0.75
C VAL A 198 -9.79 -4.16 0.66
N VAL A 199 -9.69 -4.89 -0.45
CA VAL A 199 -8.78 -6.03 -0.59
C VAL A 199 -7.35 -5.54 -0.83
N PHE A 200 -7.15 -4.70 -1.85
CA PHE A 200 -5.84 -4.17 -2.24
C PHE A 200 -5.34 -3.06 -1.29
N ALA A 201 -6.23 -2.27 -0.69
CA ALA A 201 -5.80 -1.22 0.22
C ALA A 201 -5.61 -1.70 1.67
N ALA A 202 -6.41 -2.66 2.16
CA ALA A 202 -6.45 -2.98 3.59
C ALA A 202 -6.22 -4.45 3.95
N LEU A 203 -6.85 -5.41 3.25
CA LEU A 203 -6.85 -6.81 3.68
C LEU A 203 -5.55 -7.56 3.34
N TRP A 204 -4.97 -7.38 2.15
CA TRP A 204 -3.68 -8.02 1.84
C TRP A 204 -2.52 -7.50 2.72
N PRO A 205 -2.34 -6.19 3.00
CA PRO A 205 -1.26 -5.73 3.86
C PRO A 205 -1.48 -6.19 5.31
N MET A 206 -2.75 -6.29 5.77
CA MET A 206 -3.09 -6.92 7.04
C MET A 206 -2.65 -8.39 7.06
N SER A 207 -2.99 -9.16 6.02
CA SER A 207 -2.61 -10.56 5.88
C SER A 207 -1.08 -10.76 5.88
N LEU A 208 -0.36 -9.94 5.10
CA LEU A 208 1.10 -9.94 5.05
C LEU A 208 1.69 -9.61 6.42
N ALA A 209 1.25 -8.52 7.05
CA ALA A 209 1.74 -8.08 8.36
C ALA A 209 1.51 -9.13 9.44
N PHE A 210 0.34 -9.78 9.43
CA PHE A 210 0.02 -10.89 10.31
C PHE A 210 1.01 -12.04 10.13
N CYS A 211 1.22 -12.51 8.90
CA CYS A 211 2.13 -13.61 8.60
C CYS A 211 3.58 -13.27 8.96
N VAL A 212 4.08 -12.09 8.57
CA VAL A 212 5.43 -11.62 8.91
C VAL A 212 5.66 -11.62 10.42
N GLN A 213 4.70 -11.10 11.19
CA GLN A 213 4.81 -11.06 12.64
C GLN A 213 4.68 -12.43 13.28
N LEU A 214 3.79 -13.28 12.77
CA LEU A 214 3.56 -14.62 13.29
C LEU A 214 4.79 -15.54 13.08
N PHE A 215 5.43 -15.48 11.91
CA PHE A 215 6.53 -16.37 11.55
C PHE A 215 7.92 -15.80 11.89
N VAL A 216 8.06 -14.48 11.96
CA VAL A 216 9.35 -13.80 12.14
C VAL A 216 9.30 -12.83 13.32
N GLY A 217 8.50 -11.76 13.21
CA GLY A 217 8.62 -10.59 14.09
C GLY A 217 8.50 -10.90 15.58
N ARG A 218 7.49 -11.68 15.99
CA ARG A 218 7.33 -12.08 17.41
C ARG A 218 8.52 -12.89 17.93
N HIS A 219 9.07 -13.77 17.09
CA HIS A 219 10.20 -14.62 17.49
C HIS A 219 11.49 -13.82 17.65
N VAL A 220 11.70 -12.81 16.79
CA VAL A 220 12.83 -11.89 16.92
C VAL A 220 12.68 -11.03 18.18
N GLN A 221 11.46 -10.60 18.50
CA GLN A 221 11.17 -9.90 19.77
C GLN A 221 11.46 -10.77 20.99
N ASP A 222 11.25 -12.09 20.90
CA ASP A 222 11.64 -13.07 21.91
C ASP A 222 13.14 -13.41 21.91
N GLY A 223 13.95 -12.73 21.09
CA GLY A 223 15.40 -12.90 20.99
C GLY A 223 15.86 -14.07 20.09
N LYS A 224 14.96 -14.70 19.34
CA LYS A 224 15.35 -15.75 18.39
C LYS A 224 16.01 -15.16 17.14
N THR A 225 17.02 -15.88 16.66
CA THR A 225 17.75 -15.55 15.44
C THR A 225 17.51 -16.61 14.37
N PHE A 226 17.59 -16.24 13.10
CA PHE A 226 17.35 -17.16 11.98
C PHE A 226 18.55 -17.25 11.04
N THR A 227 18.78 -18.45 10.50
CA THR A 227 19.76 -18.65 9.41
C THR A 227 19.19 -18.13 8.08
N GLY A 228 20.06 -17.93 7.09
CA GLY A 228 19.65 -17.48 5.75
C GLY A 228 18.56 -18.36 5.12
N TRP A 229 18.70 -19.68 5.18
CA TRP A 229 17.70 -20.62 4.67
C TRP A 229 16.37 -20.55 5.42
N GLN A 230 16.42 -20.34 6.73
CA GLN A 230 15.21 -20.15 7.54
C GLN A 230 14.47 -18.85 7.19
N ILE A 231 15.20 -17.79 6.80
CA ILE A 231 14.64 -16.53 6.32
C ILE A 231 13.99 -16.74 4.95
N VAL A 232 14.67 -17.41 4.01
CA VAL A 232 14.13 -17.72 2.67
C VAL A 232 12.84 -18.54 2.78
N GLY A 233 12.86 -19.64 3.54
CA GLY A 233 11.69 -20.50 3.72
C GLY A 233 10.50 -19.74 4.34
N ARG A 234 10.76 -18.88 5.34
CA ARG A 234 9.71 -18.02 5.94
C ARG A 234 9.19 -16.99 4.97
N THR A 235 10.03 -16.44 4.11
CA THR A 235 9.63 -15.47 3.07
C THR A 235 8.64 -16.10 2.09
N ILE A 236 8.94 -17.32 1.62
CA ILE A 236 8.04 -18.07 0.72
C ILE A 236 6.71 -18.37 1.43
N VAL A 237 6.76 -18.91 2.66
CA VAL A 237 5.56 -19.23 3.43
C VAL A 237 4.71 -17.97 3.68
N VAL A 238 5.35 -16.86 4.04
CA VAL A 238 4.67 -15.58 4.25
C VAL A 238 4.00 -15.10 2.97
N GLY A 239 4.69 -15.12 1.82
CA GLY A 239 4.11 -14.71 0.54
C GLY A 239 2.90 -15.55 0.13
N VAL A 240 2.99 -16.87 0.28
CA VAL A 240 1.88 -17.79 -0.02
C VAL A 240 0.69 -17.57 0.92
N LEU A 241 0.92 -17.52 2.23
CA LEU A 241 -0.16 -17.33 3.21
C LEU A 241 -0.79 -15.93 3.12
N ALA A 242 0.02 -14.90 2.82
CA ALA A 242 -0.47 -13.56 2.54
C ALA A 242 -1.45 -13.55 1.36
N SER A 243 -1.09 -14.27 0.29
CA SER A 243 -1.92 -14.45 -0.92
C SER A 243 -3.23 -15.17 -0.61
N ILE A 244 -3.18 -16.24 0.18
CA ILE A 244 -4.39 -16.94 0.64
C ILE A 244 -5.30 -16.00 1.43
N GLY A 245 -4.75 -15.16 2.30
CA GLY A 245 -5.56 -14.19 3.05
C GLY A 245 -6.30 -13.19 2.17
N THR A 246 -5.78 -12.87 0.98
CA THR A 246 -6.48 -12.00 0.01
C THR A 246 -7.72 -12.66 -0.57
N ALA A 247 -7.74 -13.99 -0.69
CA ALA A 247 -8.93 -14.74 -1.08
C ALA A 247 -9.88 -14.98 0.11
N VAL A 248 -9.35 -15.21 1.31
CA VAL A 248 -10.13 -15.62 2.49
C VAL A 248 -10.77 -14.45 3.23
N LEU A 249 -10.05 -13.34 3.42
CA LEU A 249 -10.54 -12.20 4.19
C LEU A 249 -11.79 -11.53 3.58
N PRO A 250 -11.92 -11.34 2.25
CA PRO A 250 -13.14 -10.80 1.65
C PRO A 250 -14.24 -11.85 1.40
N LEU A 251 -14.10 -13.08 1.94
CA LEU A 251 -15.14 -14.11 1.78
C LEU A 251 -16.53 -13.66 2.24
N PRO A 252 -16.69 -12.95 3.37
CA PRO A 252 -18.01 -12.46 3.77
C PRO A 252 -18.66 -11.60 2.67
N ALA A 253 -17.93 -10.65 2.09
CA ALA A 253 -18.44 -9.81 1.01
C ALA A 253 -18.73 -10.57 -0.28
N THR A 254 -17.80 -11.43 -0.73
CA THR A 254 -17.97 -12.24 -1.95
C THR A 254 -19.13 -13.23 -1.83
N LEU A 255 -19.29 -13.89 -0.68
CA LEU A 255 -20.42 -14.78 -0.40
C LEU A 255 -21.73 -14.00 -0.32
N ALA A 256 -21.75 -12.84 0.33
CA ALA A 256 -22.95 -12.01 0.40
C ALA A 256 -23.40 -11.56 -0.99
N ALA A 257 -22.48 -11.14 -1.86
CA ALA A 257 -22.76 -10.82 -3.25
C ALA A 257 -23.32 -12.03 -4.02
N SER A 258 -22.67 -13.19 -3.90
CA SER A 258 -23.05 -14.41 -4.61
C SER A 258 -24.41 -14.96 -4.16
N ILE A 259 -24.68 -15.00 -2.86
CA ILE A 259 -25.93 -15.53 -2.29
C ILE A 259 -27.10 -14.60 -2.59
N SER A 260 -26.89 -13.29 -2.52
CA SER A 260 -27.95 -12.30 -2.78
C SER A 260 -28.18 -12.02 -4.27
N GLY A 261 -27.20 -12.34 -5.13
CA GLY A 261 -27.19 -11.90 -6.53
C GLY A 261 -27.07 -10.38 -6.70
N SER A 262 -26.67 -9.64 -5.65
CA SER A 262 -26.66 -8.18 -5.62
C SER A 262 -25.25 -7.63 -5.38
N THR A 263 -24.74 -6.88 -6.36
CA THR A 263 -23.48 -6.11 -6.23
C THR A 263 -23.56 -5.09 -5.11
N THR A 264 -24.74 -4.51 -4.88
CA THR A 264 -25.00 -3.57 -3.78
C THR A 264 -24.82 -4.22 -2.41
N VAL A 265 -25.37 -5.42 -2.20
CA VAL A 265 -25.22 -6.16 -0.94
C VAL A 265 -23.75 -6.52 -0.72
N GLY A 266 -23.06 -7.03 -1.75
CA GLY A 266 -21.62 -7.27 -1.69
C GLY A 266 -20.83 -6.03 -1.30
N GLY A 267 -21.15 -4.90 -1.93
CA GLY A 267 -20.52 -3.61 -1.61
C GLY A 267 -20.73 -3.15 -0.18
N PHE A 268 -21.95 -3.27 0.36
CA PHE A 268 -22.20 -2.95 1.77
C PHE A 268 -21.36 -3.80 2.72
N VAL A 269 -21.16 -5.09 2.40
CA VAL A 269 -20.35 -5.97 3.25
C VAL A 269 -18.86 -5.64 3.12
N TYR A 270 -18.36 -5.33 1.92
CA TYR A 270 -17.01 -4.79 1.74
C TYR A 270 -16.78 -3.53 2.59
N ALA A 271 -17.70 -2.56 2.50
CA ALA A 271 -17.62 -1.35 3.31
C ALA A 271 -17.67 -1.65 4.81
N ALA A 272 -18.50 -2.62 5.24
CA ALA A 272 -18.59 -3.05 6.63
C ALA A 272 -17.29 -3.67 7.13
N GLU A 273 -16.60 -4.49 6.33
CA GLU A 273 -15.27 -5.03 6.66
C GLU A 273 -14.28 -3.90 6.93
N LEU A 274 -14.23 -2.88 6.07
CA LEU A 274 -13.36 -1.72 6.27
C LEU A 274 -13.73 -0.90 7.52
N VAL A 275 -15.03 -0.74 7.81
CA VAL A 275 -15.50 -0.09 9.04
C VAL A 275 -15.05 -0.85 10.27
N VAL A 276 -15.12 -2.19 10.27
CA VAL A 276 -14.64 -3.02 11.38
C VAL A 276 -13.14 -2.81 11.61
N LEU A 277 -12.33 -2.81 10.54
CA LEU A 277 -10.89 -2.52 10.63
C LEU A 277 -10.65 -1.14 11.25
N THR A 278 -11.41 -0.14 10.82
CA THR A 278 -11.31 1.26 11.28
C THR A 278 -11.68 1.42 12.76
N VAL A 279 -12.79 0.82 13.19
CA VAL A 279 -13.29 0.89 14.57
C VAL A 279 -12.33 0.20 15.55
N VAL A 280 -11.56 -0.79 15.09
CA VAL A 280 -10.50 -1.43 15.88
C VAL A 280 -9.21 -0.61 15.86
N ALA A 281 -8.77 -0.17 14.69
CA ALA A 281 -7.46 0.47 14.51
C ALA A 281 -7.38 1.83 15.20
N ILE A 282 -8.40 2.68 15.07
CA ILE A 282 -8.37 4.05 15.61
C ILE A 282 -8.17 4.06 17.14
N PRO A 283 -8.99 3.38 17.96
CA PRO A 283 -8.81 3.38 19.42
C PRO A 283 -7.48 2.76 19.84
N VAL A 284 -7.00 1.74 19.12
CA VAL A 284 -5.72 1.08 19.41
C VAL A 284 -4.55 2.02 19.16
N LEU A 285 -4.48 2.62 17.98
CA LEU A 285 -3.41 3.54 17.58
C LEU A 285 -3.38 4.77 18.48
N PHE A 286 -4.54 5.39 18.72
CA PHE A 286 -4.66 6.53 19.63
C PHE A 286 -4.27 6.17 21.06
N GLY A 287 -4.75 5.03 21.57
CA GLY A 287 -4.42 4.56 22.91
C GLY A 287 -2.93 4.26 23.08
N GLN A 288 -2.27 3.67 22.06
CA GLN A 288 -0.82 3.46 22.09
C GLN A 288 -0.04 4.76 22.04
N TRP A 289 -0.40 5.66 21.13
CA TRP A 289 0.21 6.99 21.04
C TRP A 289 0.10 7.75 22.38
N SER A 290 -1.11 7.83 22.96
CA SER A 290 -1.32 8.50 24.25
C SER A 290 -0.54 7.83 25.38
N SER A 291 -0.49 6.49 25.41
CA SER A 291 0.26 5.75 26.43
C SER A 291 1.76 6.00 26.31
N LEU A 292 2.34 5.92 25.11
CA LEU A 292 3.76 6.14 24.88
C LEU A 292 4.22 7.57 25.20
N ARG A 293 3.35 8.56 25.04
CA ARG A 293 3.64 9.95 25.43
C ARG A 293 3.62 10.18 26.94
N LYS A 294 2.84 9.39 27.68
CA LYS A 294 2.76 9.46 29.16
C LYS A 294 3.81 8.58 29.83
N ASP A 295 4.30 7.57 29.12
CA ASP A 295 5.32 6.64 29.57
C ASP A 295 6.69 7.33 29.52
N GLY A 296 7.12 7.87 30.67
CA GLY A 296 8.42 8.51 30.85
C GLY A 296 9.54 7.55 31.21
N ASP A 297 9.30 6.23 31.24
CA ASP A 297 10.32 5.27 31.63
C ASP A 297 11.42 5.17 30.55
N PRO A 298 12.68 5.56 30.86
CA PRO A 298 13.80 5.45 29.93
C PRO A 298 14.14 4.00 29.55
N ALA A 299 13.73 3.02 30.38
CA ALA A 299 13.94 1.60 30.13
C ALA A 299 12.97 1.03 29.09
N THR A 300 11.89 1.74 28.75
CA THR A 300 10.96 1.30 27.73
C THR A 300 11.65 1.29 26.36
N VAL A 301 11.92 0.10 25.82
CA VAL A 301 12.48 -0.06 24.47
C VAL A 301 11.52 0.55 23.44
N ARG A 302 11.97 1.54 22.69
CA ARG A 302 11.19 2.21 21.62
C ARG A 302 11.82 1.93 20.26
N TYR A 303 10.98 1.60 19.29
CA TYR A 303 11.40 1.54 17.89
C TYR A 303 11.36 2.95 17.30
N SER A 304 12.38 3.32 16.53
CA SER A 304 12.36 4.55 15.73
C SER A 304 12.86 4.24 14.33
N ASN A 305 12.27 4.90 13.34
CA ASN A 305 12.69 4.81 11.96
C ASN A 305 12.51 6.15 11.25
N PRO A 306 13.37 7.15 11.54
CA PRO A 306 13.24 8.48 10.96
C PRO A 306 13.35 8.47 9.43
N LEU A 307 14.07 7.49 8.86
CA LEU A 307 14.24 7.36 7.41
C LEU A 307 12.89 7.05 6.73
N ILE A 308 12.17 6.02 7.19
CA ILE A 308 10.87 5.64 6.63
C ILE A 308 9.81 6.71 6.94
N LEU A 309 9.81 7.33 8.12
CA LEU A 309 8.86 8.40 8.43
C LEU A 309 9.06 9.64 7.56
N ARG A 310 10.31 10.04 7.29
CA ARG A 310 10.61 11.14 6.35
C ARG A 310 10.18 10.81 4.94
N TYR A 311 10.45 9.58 4.47
CA TYR A 311 9.98 9.13 3.17
C TYR A 311 8.44 9.13 3.09
N ALA A 312 7.74 8.63 4.12
CA ALA A 312 6.28 8.64 4.16
C ALA A 312 5.70 10.07 4.06
N ALA A 313 6.35 11.04 4.73
CA ALA A 313 5.98 12.45 4.60
C ALA A 313 6.24 13.00 3.19
N VAL A 314 7.37 12.65 2.56
CA VAL A 314 7.68 13.03 1.17
C VAL A 314 6.65 12.45 0.21
N TYR A 315 6.33 11.16 0.33
CA TYR A 315 5.28 10.51 -0.45
C TYR A 315 3.93 11.24 -0.31
N LEU A 316 3.52 11.54 0.93
CA LEU A 316 2.26 12.24 1.19
C LEU A 316 2.25 13.65 0.57
N VAL A 317 3.37 14.38 0.63
CA VAL A 317 3.52 15.70 0.00
C VAL A 317 3.42 15.58 -1.53
N VAL A 318 4.14 14.64 -2.15
CA VAL A 318 4.10 14.43 -3.60
C VAL A 318 2.67 14.10 -4.05
N MET A 319 2.00 13.15 -3.39
CA MET A 319 0.62 12.79 -3.73
C MET A 319 -0.34 13.95 -3.53
N THR A 320 -0.16 14.75 -2.47
CA THR A 320 -0.98 15.96 -2.25
C THR A 320 -0.77 16.97 -3.38
N VAL A 321 0.47 17.21 -3.82
CA VAL A 321 0.76 18.12 -4.93
C VAL A 321 0.12 17.62 -6.23
N LEU A 322 0.21 16.32 -6.52
CA LEU A 322 -0.41 15.73 -7.71
C LEU A 322 -1.94 15.88 -7.69
N TRP A 323 -2.57 15.65 -6.53
CA TRP A 323 -3.99 15.95 -6.32
C TRP A 323 -4.32 17.42 -6.58
N LEU A 324 -3.54 18.35 -6.02
CA LEU A 324 -3.76 19.80 -6.21
C LEU A 324 -3.67 20.19 -7.69
N THR A 325 -2.76 19.57 -8.46
CA THR A 325 -2.67 19.81 -9.90
C THR A 325 -3.83 19.22 -10.71
N ALA A 326 -4.48 18.16 -10.19
CA ALA A 326 -5.63 17.52 -10.79
C ALA A 326 -6.98 18.19 -10.45
N LEU A 327 -7.02 19.02 -9.39
CA LEU A 327 -8.25 19.69 -8.92
C LEU A 327 -8.99 20.52 -9.98
N PRO A 328 -8.34 21.27 -10.89
CA PRO A 328 -9.07 22.01 -11.91
C PRO A 328 -9.90 21.10 -12.82
N ALA A 329 -9.33 19.98 -13.27
CA ALA A 329 -10.04 18.98 -14.07
C ALA A 329 -11.09 18.25 -13.25
N TYR A 330 -10.82 17.99 -11.96
CA TYR A 330 -11.78 17.40 -11.02
C TYR A 330 -13.05 18.23 -10.88
N PHE A 331 -12.91 19.54 -10.63
CA PHE A 331 -14.06 20.43 -10.49
C PHE A 331 -14.75 20.76 -11.83
N GLY A 332 -14.07 20.56 -12.95
CA GLY A 332 -14.64 20.64 -14.28
C GLY A 332 -15.34 19.36 -14.75
N ALA A 333 -15.25 18.26 -13.98
CA ALA A 333 -15.82 16.98 -14.36
C ALA A 333 -17.36 17.03 -14.36
N VAL A 334 -17.96 16.34 -15.33
CA VAL A 334 -19.42 16.17 -15.45
C VAL A 334 -19.70 14.68 -15.33
N ASP A 335 -20.66 14.31 -14.48
CA ASP A 335 -21.04 12.92 -14.20
C ASP A 335 -19.85 12.01 -13.85
N GLY A 336 -18.86 12.56 -13.14
CA GLY A 336 -17.69 11.82 -12.69
C GLY A 336 -16.59 11.64 -13.74
N VAL A 337 -16.63 12.37 -14.86
CA VAL A 337 -15.64 12.26 -15.95
C VAL A 337 -15.11 13.66 -16.33
N THR A 338 -13.80 13.80 -16.48
CA THR A 338 -13.15 15.05 -16.92
C THR A 338 -13.47 15.36 -18.39
N ALA A 339 -13.14 16.58 -18.84
CA ALA A 339 -13.27 16.95 -20.25
C ALA A 339 -12.44 16.07 -21.21
N ASP A 340 -11.35 15.48 -20.71
CA ASP A 340 -10.45 14.60 -21.46
C ASP A 340 -10.90 13.12 -21.42
N GLY A 341 -12.02 12.83 -20.76
CA GLY A 341 -12.60 11.48 -20.68
C GLY A 341 -12.11 10.64 -19.50
N ASP A 342 -11.42 11.25 -18.53
CA ASP A 342 -10.81 10.52 -17.42
C ASP A 342 -11.78 10.43 -16.22
N PRO A 343 -12.02 9.24 -15.65
CA PRO A 343 -12.91 9.11 -14.51
C PRO A 343 -12.26 9.68 -13.24
N VAL A 344 -13.02 10.43 -12.44
CA VAL A 344 -12.53 11.06 -11.21
C VAL A 344 -12.85 10.22 -9.97
N GLY A 345 -11.92 10.20 -9.01
CA GLY A 345 -12.11 9.51 -7.74
C GLY A 345 -12.89 10.31 -6.69
N SER A 346 -12.79 9.88 -5.44
CA SER A 346 -13.50 10.51 -4.33
C SER A 346 -12.60 11.53 -3.61
N LEU A 347 -12.81 12.83 -3.85
CA LEU A 347 -12.00 13.87 -3.21
C LEU A 347 -12.21 13.90 -1.69
N ALA A 348 -13.45 13.79 -1.22
CA ALA A 348 -13.76 13.81 0.21
C ALA A 348 -13.09 12.65 0.95
N TYR A 349 -13.14 11.46 0.36
CA TYR A 349 -12.48 10.28 0.91
C TYR A 349 -10.95 10.41 0.91
N THR A 350 -10.38 10.91 -0.18
CA THR A 350 -8.95 11.20 -0.28
C THR A 350 -8.50 12.17 0.81
N VAL A 351 -9.25 13.24 1.07
CA VAL A 351 -8.93 14.20 2.15
C VAL A 351 -8.91 13.50 3.51
N ILE A 352 -9.87 12.60 3.79
CA ILE A 352 -9.87 11.80 5.01
C ILE A 352 -8.61 10.92 5.09
N CYS A 353 -8.25 10.24 4.00
CA CYS A 353 -7.05 9.41 3.91
C CYS A 353 -5.75 10.22 4.11
N VAL A 354 -5.64 11.41 3.51
CA VAL A 354 -4.51 12.34 3.73
C VAL A 354 -4.40 12.73 5.21
N VAL A 355 -5.52 13.04 5.87
CA VAL A 355 -5.55 13.37 7.29
C VAL A 355 -5.12 12.17 8.13
N VAL A 356 -5.65 10.98 7.87
CA VAL A 356 -5.30 9.76 8.62
C VAL A 356 -3.83 9.38 8.42
N ALA A 357 -3.30 9.47 7.20
CA ALA A 357 -1.90 9.22 6.88
C ALA A 357 -0.99 10.24 7.60
N GLY A 358 -1.34 11.53 7.55
CA GLY A 358 -0.60 12.59 8.24
C GLY A 358 -0.61 12.41 9.76
N LEU A 359 -1.76 12.10 10.36
CA LEU A 359 -1.88 11.80 11.79
C LEU A 359 -1.09 10.56 12.18
N SER A 360 -1.05 9.54 11.33
CA SER A 360 -0.26 8.32 11.56
C SER A 360 1.25 8.61 11.56
N ILE A 361 1.74 9.44 10.64
CA ILE A 361 3.13 9.92 10.63
C ILE A 361 3.41 10.73 11.89
N ALA A 362 2.55 11.71 12.22
CA ALA A 362 2.72 12.58 13.38
C ALA A 362 2.72 11.79 14.70
N ALA A 363 1.84 10.80 14.84
CA ALA A 363 1.78 9.93 15.99
C ALA A 363 3.09 9.15 16.16
N ALA A 364 3.62 8.56 15.08
CA ALA A 364 4.89 7.83 15.13
C ALA A 364 6.11 8.75 15.36
N ALA A 365 6.11 9.95 14.79
CA ALA A 365 7.19 10.92 14.97
C ALA A 365 7.27 11.44 16.42
N THR A 366 6.12 11.78 17.01
CA THR A 366 6.04 12.41 18.35
C THR A 366 6.28 11.46 19.53
N VAL A 367 6.44 10.16 19.28
CA VAL A 367 6.81 9.17 20.32
C VAL A 367 8.29 8.81 20.30
N ASN A 368 9.09 9.41 19.41
CA ASN A 368 10.50 9.12 19.23
C ASN A 368 11.33 9.48 20.48
N PRO A 369 12.16 8.57 21.03
CA PRO A 369 12.97 8.83 22.22
C PRO A 369 14.03 9.94 22.06
N ALA A 370 14.39 10.37 20.84
CA ALA A 370 15.33 11.46 20.64
C ALA A 370 14.79 12.81 21.15
N ASP A 371 13.52 13.10 20.88
CA ASP A 371 12.87 14.35 21.27
C ASP A 371 12.59 14.42 22.78
N VAL A 372 12.41 13.26 23.43
CA VAL A 372 12.26 13.18 24.90
C VAL A 372 13.56 13.55 25.60
N ARG A 373 14.72 13.13 25.09
CA ARG A 373 16.03 13.51 25.66
C ARG A 373 16.36 14.98 25.48
N GLU A 374 16.00 15.58 24.33
CA GLU A 374 16.17 17.03 24.13
C GLU A 374 15.24 17.85 25.02
N GLN A 375 13.99 17.41 25.24
CA GLN A 375 13.08 18.06 26.18
C GLN A 375 13.55 17.95 27.63
N GLU A 376 14.03 16.78 28.06
CA GLU A 376 14.61 16.60 29.40
C GLU A 376 15.89 17.42 29.60
N ALA A 377 16.75 17.51 28.58
CA ALA A 377 17.96 18.33 28.63
C ALA A 377 17.63 19.84 28.68
N ALA A 378 16.62 20.29 27.92
CA ALA A 378 16.16 21.68 27.95
C ALA A 378 15.56 22.04 29.31
N VAL A 379 14.74 21.16 29.91
CA VAL A 379 14.16 21.36 31.25
C VAL A 379 15.24 21.31 32.34
N GLY A 380 16.21 20.41 32.25
CA GLY A 380 17.36 20.32 33.17
C GLY A 380 18.26 21.57 33.13
N SER A 381 18.47 22.14 31.94
CA SER A 381 19.23 23.38 31.77
C SER A 381 18.48 24.61 32.32
N GLY A 382 17.15 24.67 32.14
CA GLY A 382 16.31 25.75 32.68
C GLY A 382 16.19 25.72 34.21
N ALA A 383 16.17 24.53 34.82
CA ALA A 383 16.18 24.37 36.27
C ALA A 383 17.54 24.72 36.91
N SER A 384 18.65 24.56 36.18
CA SER A 384 19.98 25.00 36.59
C SER A 384 20.10 26.53 36.56
N ALA A 385 19.55 27.18 35.52
CA ALA A 385 19.62 28.64 35.37
C ALA A 385 18.71 29.42 36.33
N ALA A 386 17.70 28.77 36.93
CA ALA A 386 16.82 29.38 37.93
C ALA A 386 17.33 29.22 39.38
N ARG A 387 18.53 28.64 39.57
CA ARG A 387 19.17 28.42 40.88
C ARG A 387 20.43 29.26 41.11
N GLU A 388 20.80 30.11 40.15
CA GLU A 388 21.77 31.21 40.32
C GLU A 388 21.01 32.53 40.42
#